data_AF-A0A6N2MQY0-F1
#
_entry.id   AF-A0A6N2MQY0-F1
#
_cell.length_a   1.000
_cell.length_b   1.000
_cell.length_c   1.000
_cell.angle_alpha   90.00
_cell.angle_beta   90.00
_cell.angle_gamma   90.00
#
_symmetry.space_group_name_H-M   'P 1'
#
loop_
_entity.id
_entity.type
_entity.pdbx_description
1 polymer ?
#
loop_
_entity_poly.entity_id
_entity_poly.type
_entity_poly.pdbx_seq_one_letter_code
_entity_poly.pdbx_strand_id
1 'polypeptide(L)'
;MTWQKRQETLFGGRLLSTNWYQKRLLLLLIQDGQDNQFITQQFDGCASWWTQGPDATLQIELAREMGYTAARYGHVMFPENVYEPALECAELLLEGVGKGWASRTYYSDNGSTAIEIALKMAFRKFSFDNGLLSDFPNNSRTDKSVQLKVLALKGSYHGDTLGAMEAQAPSSYTGFLQQPWYTGRGLFLDPPTVSLSNNKWNLSLPEGMHCKNMIKKGMSFSTRDKIFDKSRDKSDLTGVYSSYISQKLLQYPGLKESIHLSKVLVECL
;
A
#
# COMPACT_ATOMS: atom_id res chain seq x y z
N MET A 1 12.44 -3.32 48.31
CA MET A 1 13.00 -4.53 47.66
C MET A 1 13.72 -4.08 46.41
N THR A 2 15.01 -4.38 46.35
CA THR A 2 16.05 -3.78 45.52
C THR A 2 15.94 -4.13 44.04
N TRP A 3 15.85 -3.11 43.19
CA TRP A 3 16.13 -3.20 41.76
C TRP A 3 17.65 -3.21 41.56
N GLN A 4 18.23 -4.38 41.30
CA GLN A 4 19.64 -4.50 40.93
C GLN A 4 19.81 -4.17 39.45
N LYS A 5 20.34 -2.96 39.18
CA LYS A 5 21.01 -2.63 37.92
C LYS A 5 22.17 -3.60 37.70
N ARG A 6 22.15 -4.40 36.64
CA ARG A 6 23.39 -4.93 36.05
C ARG A 6 23.78 -4.04 34.87
N GLN A 7 24.80 -3.22 35.12
CA GLN A 7 25.68 -2.72 34.08
C GLN A 7 26.53 -3.89 33.61
N GLU A 8 26.62 -4.13 32.31
CA GLU A 8 27.69 -4.94 31.74
C GLU A 8 28.74 -4.05 31.07
N THR A 9 29.96 -4.43 31.35
CA THR A 9 31.19 -3.67 31.32
C THR A 9 31.81 -3.70 29.92
N LEU A 10 32.36 -2.55 29.53
CA LEU A 10 33.26 -2.38 28.38
C LEU A 10 34.43 -3.37 28.45
N PHE A 11 34.58 -4.21 27.43
CA PHE A 11 35.87 -4.77 27.04
C PHE A 11 36.23 -4.29 25.64
N GLY A 12 37.38 -3.63 25.54
CA GLY A 12 37.94 -3.12 24.30
C GLY A 12 38.39 -4.24 23.37
N GLY A 13 37.96 -4.15 22.13
CA GLY A 13 38.46 -4.91 21.00
C GLY A 13 37.85 -4.32 19.72
N ARG A 14 38.64 -3.56 18.95
CA ARG A 14 38.20 -3.06 17.64
C ARG A 14 37.97 -4.26 16.72
N LEU A 15 36.71 -4.57 16.47
CA LEU A 15 36.23 -5.30 15.30
C LEU A 15 35.15 -4.43 14.66
N LEU A 16 35.53 -3.75 13.57
CA LEU A 16 34.58 -3.16 12.63
C LEU A 16 33.84 -4.32 11.96
N SER A 17 32.68 -4.71 12.50
CA SER A 17 31.83 -5.73 11.89
C SER A 17 30.40 -5.64 12.43
N THR A 18 29.45 -5.34 11.54
CA THR A 18 28.07 -5.89 11.54
C THR A 18 27.20 -5.68 12.79
N ASN A 19 26.88 -4.43 13.15
CA ASN A 19 25.95 -4.14 14.25
C ASN A 19 24.46 -4.01 13.84
N TRP A 20 24.10 -4.46 12.63
CA TRP A 20 22.72 -4.36 12.11
C TRP A 20 21.82 -5.53 12.54
N TYR A 21 22.40 -6.65 12.97
CA TYR A 21 21.65 -7.91 13.18
C TYR A 21 21.06 -8.08 14.59
N GLN A 22 21.38 -7.21 15.55
CA GLN A 22 21.15 -7.51 16.97
C GLN A 22 19.82 -7.00 17.57
N LYS A 23 18.89 -6.44 16.78
CA LYS A 23 17.78 -5.63 17.34
C LYS A 23 16.37 -5.87 16.75
N ARG A 24 16.08 -7.04 16.21
CA ARG A 24 14.72 -7.40 15.73
C ARG A 24 14.39 -8.85 16.07
N LEU A 25 14.16 -9.12 17.35
CA LEU A 25 14.10 -10.48 17.86
C LEU A 25 12.70 -10.79 18.36
N LEU A 26 12.02 -11.74 17.70
CA LEU A 26 10.88 -12.44 18.26
C LEU A 26 11.41 -13.45 19.30
N LEU A 27 10.76 -13.53 20.46
CA LEU A 27 11.00 -14.61 21.41
C LEU A 27 10.05 -15.75 21.08
N LEU A 28 10.60 -16.89 20.65
CA LEU A 28 9.82 -18.09 20.40
C LEU A 28 10.11 -19.11 21.49
N LEU A 29 9.03 -19.64 22.06
CA LEU A 29 9.09 -20.83 22.90
C LEU A 29 9.24 -22.04 21.98
N ILE A 30 10.38 -22.72 22.11
CA ILE A 30 10.64 -23.97 21.43
C ILE A 30 10.62 -25.07 22.49
N GLN A 31 9.84 -26.11 22.22
CA GLN A 31 9.82 -27.34 23.00
C GLN A 31 10.63 -28.38 22.22
N ASP A 32 11.69 -28.90 22.83
CA ASP A 32 12.41 -30.03 22.24
C ASP A 32 11.64 -31.34 22.46
N GLY A 33 11.98 -32.40 21.73
CA GLY A 33 11.38 -33.74 21.82
C GLY A 33 11.56 -34.45 23.17
N GLN A 34 12.08 -33.77 24.19
CA GLN A 34 12.23 -34.22 25.58
C GLN A 34 11.48 -33.31 26.57
N ASP A 35 10.47 -32.54 26.13
CA ASP A 35 9.67 -31.62 26.96
C ASP A 35 10.44 -30.45 27.63
N ASN A 36 11.70 -30.22 27.24
CA ASN A 36 12.44 -29.03 27.65
C ASN A 36 11.95 -27.81 26.87
N GLN A 37 11.46 -26.80 27.60
CA GLN A 37 11.10 -25.50 27.04
C GLN A 37 12.27 -24.53 27.15
N PHE A 38 12.66 -23.93 26.04
CA PHE A 38 13.61 -22.83 26.03
C PHE A 38 13.11 -21.69 25.16
N ILE A 39 13.51 -20.48 25.54
CA ILE A 39 13.23 -19.27 24.77
C ILE A 39 14.45 -18.99 23.91
N THR A 40 14.24 -18.85 22.61
CA THR A 40 15.29 -18.41 21.69
C THR A 40 14.88 -17.15 20.94
N GLN A 41 15.88 -16.39 20.55
CA GLN A 41 15.72 -15.19 19.75
C GLN A 41 15.71 -15.56 18.26
N GLN A 42 14.70 -15.12 17.52
CA GLN A 42 14.63 -15.27 16.08
C GLN A 42 14.44 -13.93 15.37
N PHE A 43 15.12 -13.74 14.25
CA PHE A 43 14.95 -12.54 13.45
C PHE A 43 13.59 -12.54 12.75
N ASP A 44 12.82 -11.47 12.92
CA ASP A 44 11.55 -11.31 12.22
C ASP A 44 11.78 -10.89 10.75
N GLY A 45 11.95 -11.91 9.89
CA GLY A 45 12.21 -11.73 8.46
C GLY A 45 11.00 -11.29 7.63
N CYS A 46 9.77 -11.51 8.11
CA CYS A 46 8.55 -11.04 7.44
C CYS A 46 8.05 -9.70 8.00
N ALA A 47 8.77 -9.14 8.98
CA ALA A 47 8.41 -7.92 9.69
C ALA A 47 6.99 -7.97 10.27
N SER A 48 6.57 -9.13 10.80
CA SER A 48 5.24 -9.40 11.35
C SER A 48 4.15 -8.81 10.45
N TRP A 49 4.09 -9.32 9.22
CA TRP A 49 3.18 -8.83 8.17
C TRP A 49 3.48 -7.39 7.72
N TRP A 50 4.77 -7.10 7.47
CA TRP A 50 5.26 -5.81 6.97
C TRP A 50 4.96 -4.60 7.88
N THR A 51 4.72 -4.81 9.17
CA THR A 51 4.41 -3.74 10.14
C THR A 51 5.62 -3.31 10.97
N GLN A 52 6.62 -4.19 11.16
CA GLN A 52 7.74 -3.90 12.05
C GLN A 52 8.69 -2.83 11.51
N GLY A 53 8.98 -1.86 12.38
CA GLY A 53 9.87 -0.72 12.15
C GLY A 53 10.70 -0.30 13.38
N PRO A 54 10.18 -0.38 14.62
CA PRO A 54 10.93 0.03 15.80
C PRO A 54 12.20 -0.78 16.05
N ASP A 55 13.24 -0.12 16.56
CA ASP A 55 14.35 -0.81 17.21
C ASP A 55 14.07 -0.97 18.71
N ALA A 56 14.97 -1.65 19.43
CA ALA A 56 14.81 -1.91 20.86
C ALA A 56 14.70 -0.64 21.73
N THR A 57 15.34 0.46 21.33
CA THR A 57 15.26 1.73 22.06
C THR A 57 13.92 2.39 21.81
N LEU A 58 13.52 2.49 20.53
CA LEU A 58 12.24 3.07 20.13
C LEU A 58 11.05 2.26 20.67
N GLN A 59 11.15 0.93 20.76
CA GLN A 59 10.11 0.08 21.34
C GLN A 59 9.82 0.42 22.82
N ILE A 60 10.87 0.69 23.61
CA ILE A 60 10.71 1.08 25.02
C ILE A 60 10.06 2.46 25.12
N GLU A 61 10.43 3.37 24.23
CA GLU A 61 9.87 4.72 24.17
C GLU A 61 8.38 4.67 23.80
N LEU A 62 8.03 3.95 22.73
CA LEU A 62 6.64 3.71 22.31
C LEU A 62 5.80 3.07 23.43
N ALA A 63 6.34 2.08 24.15
CA ALA A 63 5.62 1.45 25.26
C ALA A 63 5.27 2.43 26.39
N ARG A 64 6.16 3.39 26.69
CA ARG A 64 5.90 4.45 27.68
C ARG A 64 4.84 5.43 27.19
N GLU A 65 4.95 5.88 25.94
CA GLU A 65 3.99 6.80 25.33
C GLU A 65 2.58 6.19 25.22
N MET A 66 2.50 4.90 24.86
CA MET A 66 1.23 4.17 24.85
C MET A 66 0.62 4.07 26.25
N GLY A 67 1.42 3.76 27.28
CA GLY A 67 0.95 3.69 28.66
C GLY A 67 0.42 5.03 29.18
N TYR A 68 1.11 6.12 28.86
CA TYR A 68 0.67 7.48 29.16
C TYR A 68 -0.65 7.84 28.45
N THR A 69 -0.71 7.60 27.14
CA THR A 69 -1.88 7.93 26.30
C THR A 69 -3.11 7.16 26.77
N ALA A 70 -2.96 5.87 27.10
CA ALA A 70 -4.04 5.06 27.63
C ALA A 70 -4.58 5.60 28.96
N ALA A 71 -3.71 6.02 29.88
CA ALA A 71 -4.11 6.57 31.17
C ALA A 71 -4.74 7.98 31.07
N ARG A 72 -4.24 8.81 30.15
CA ARG A 72 -4.72 10.20 29.98
C ARG A 72 -6.02 10.29 29.18
N TYR A 73 -6.14 9.51 28.10
CA TYR A 73 -7.22 9.66 27.12
C TYR A 73 -8.15 8.44 27.04
N GLY A 74 -7.64 7.22 27.21
CA GLY A 74 -8.39 6.02 26.86
C GLY A 74 -8.88 6.08 25.39
N HIS A 75 -10.18 5.88 25.17
CA HIS A 75 -10.85 6.23 23.91
C HIS A 75 -11.81 7.39 24.12
N VAL A 76 -11.67 8.44 23.31
CA VAL A 76 -12.53 9.62 23.29
C VAL A 76 -13.17 9.76 21.91
N MET A 77 -14.42 10.25 21.88
CA MET A 77 -15.19 10.39 20.65
C MET A 77 -14.54 11.41 19.70
N PHE A 78 -14.30 11.01 18.45
CA PHE A 78 -13.57 11.85 17.47
C PHE A 78 -14.44 12.85 16.67
N PRO A 79 -15.62 12.48 16.12
CA PRO A 79 -16.40 13.39 15.28
C PRO A 79 -16.68 14.72 15.98
N GLU A 80 -16.40 15.81 15.28
CA GLU A 80 -16.57 17.20 15.76
C GLU A 80 -15.74 17.57 17.01
N ASN A 81 -14.82 16.71 17.45
CA ASN A 81 -13.92 16.94 18.57
C ASN A 81 -12.45 17.01 18.13
N VAL A 82 -11.59 17.46 19.04
CA VAL A 82 -10.14 17.50 18.85
C VAL A 82 -9.42 17.10 20.14
N TYR A 83 -8.33 16.37 20.02
CA TYR A 83 -7.44 16.03 21.12
C TYR A 83 -6.00 15.95 20.61
N GLU A 84 -5.07 16.30 21.51
CA GLU A 84 -3.65 16.53 21.23
C GLU A 84 -3.01 15.47 20.30
N PRO A 85 -3.05 14.15 20.60
CA PRO A 85 -2.35 13.17 19.76
C PRO A 85 -2.96 13.02 18.35
N ALA A 86 -4.26 13.25 18.18
CA ALA A 86 -4.88 13.19 16.86
C ALA A 86 -4.54 14.44 16.02
N LEU A 87 -4.54 15.62 16.63
CA LEU A 87 -4.19 16.86 15.93
C LEU A 87 -2.71 16.85 15.51
N GLU A 88 -1.81 16.51 16.43
CA GLU A 88 -0.37 16.45 16.15
C GLU A 88 -0.05 15.41 15.07
N CYS A 89 -0.69 14.24 15.12
CA CYS A 89 -0.57 13.25 14.06
C CYS A 89 -1.02 13.79 12.69
N ALA A 90 -2.13 14.54 12.66
CA ALA A 90 -2.63 15.14 11.41
C ALA A 90 -1.65 16.15 10.82
N GLU A 91 -1.10 17.02 11.68
CA GLU A 91 -0.11 18.03 11.28
C GLU A 91 1.16 17.37 10.74
N LEU A 92 1.73 16.39 11.45
CA LEU A 92 2.91 15.63 11.01
C LEU A 92 2.67 14.92 9.67
N LEU A 93 1.48 14.35 9.46
CA LEU A 93 1.13 13.71 8.18
C LEU A 93 1.07 14.73 7.04
N LEU A 94 0.48 15.90 7.27
CA LEU A 94 0.33 16.96 6.25
C LEU A 94 1.66 17.65 5.94
N GLU A 95 2.50 17.86 6.94
CA GLU A 95 3.83 18.46 6.79
C GLU A 95 4.88 17.47 6.27
N GLY A 96 4.67 16.17 6.48
CA GLY A 96 5.50 15.08 6.01
C GLY A 96 4.99 14.51 4.69
N VAL A 97 4.34 13.35 4.75
CA VAL A 97 3.94 12.56 3.57
C VAL A 97 2.95 13.29 2.66
N GLY A 98 2.13 14.17 3.21
CA GLY A 98 1.12 14.97 2.50
C GLY A 98 1.65 16.27 1.88
N LYS A 99 2.92 16.62 2.12
CA LYS A 99 3.44 17.95 1.79
C LYS A 99 3.31 18.27 0.30
N GLY A 100 2.66 19.38 -0.01
CA GLY A 100 2.53 19.90 -1.37
C GLY A 100 1.40 19.27 -2.20
N TRP A 101 0.65 18.29 -1.67
CA TRP A 101 -0.45 17.67 -2.41
C TRP A 101 -1.69 17.34 -1.56
N ALA A 102 -1.57 17.22 -0.24
CA ALA A 102 -2.68 16.96 0.69
C ALA A 102 -2.95 18.16 1.61
N SER A 103 -4.21 18.32 2.03
CA SER A 103 -4.65 19.38 2.96
C SER A 103 -5.58 18.89 4.08
N ARG A 104 -5.88 17.58 4.11
CA ARG A 104 -6.80 16.93 5.06
C ARG A 104 -6.29 15.52 5.41
N THR A 105 -6.56 15.10 6.63
CA THR A 105 -6.40 13.72 7.11
C THR A 105 -7.77 13.13 7.46
N TYR A 106 -7.95 11.84 7.21
CA TYR A 106 -9.15 11.10 7.59
C TYR A 106 -8.71 9.79 8.23
N TYR A 107 -9.11 9.55 9.48
CA TYR A 107 -8.68 8.39 10.27
C TYR A 107 -9.60 7.19 10.07
N SER A 108 -8.99 6.01 10.07
CA SER A 108 -9.66 4.70 10.10
C SER A 108 -8.73 3.67 10.75
N ASP A 109 -9.23 2.45 10.98
CA ASP A 109 -8.53 1.48 11.82
C ASP A 109 -7.37 0.76 11.12
N ASN A 110 -7.44 0.57 9.80
CA ASN A 110 -6.44 -0.20 9.04
C ASN A 110 -6.41 0.16 7.54
N GLY A 111 -5.53 -0.51 6.79
CA GLY A 111 -5.38 -0.32 5.35
C GLY A 111 -6.66 -0.57 4.54
N SER A 112 -7.40 -1.65 4.81
CA SER A 112 -8.62 -1.97 4.04
C SER A 112 -9.71 -0.92 4.21
N THR A 113 -9.94 -0.46 5.45
CA THR A 113 -10.90 0.62 5.74
C THR A 113 -10.47 1.96 5.14
N ALA A 114 -9.16 2.25 5.14
CA ALA A 114 -8.62 3.44 4.49
C ALA A 114 -8.85 3.42 2.98
N ILE A 115 -8.69 2.27 2.32
CA ILE A 115 -8.96 2.10 0.88
C ILE A 115 -10.44 2.29 0.57
N GLU A 116 -11.36 1.75 1.38
CA GLU A 116 -12.79 1.96 1.16
C GLU A 116 -13.19 3.44 1.27
N ILE A 117 -12.59 4.17 2.22
CA ILE A 117 -12.77 5.62 2.34
C ILE A 117 -12.18 6.33 1.11
N ALA A 118 -10.99 5.94 0.65
CA ALA A 118 -10.35 6.50 -0.53
C ALA A 118 -11.19 6.29 -1.81
N LEU A 119 -11.79 5.11 -1.98
CA LEU A 119 -12.72 4.81 -3.07
C LEU A 119 -13.93 5.73 -3.04
N LYS A 120 -14.58 5.90 -1.87
CA LYS A 120 -15.72 6.82 -1.70
C LYS A 120 -15.34 8.26 -2.07
N MET A 121 -14.20 8.75 -1.59
CA MET A 121 -13.70 10.09 -1.91
C MET A 121 -13.44 10.26 -3.41
N ALA A 122 -12.77 9.29 -4.04
CA ALA A 122 -12.46 9.31 -5.46
C ALA A 122 -13.71 9.30 -6.34
N PHE A 123 -14.66 8.41 -6.04
CA PHE A 123 -15.94 8.31 -6.75
C PHE A 123 -16.76 9.57 -6.61
N ARG A 124 -16.84 10.15 -5.41
CA ARG A 124 -17.54 11.41 -5.18
C ARG A 124 -16.96 12.55 -6.02
N LYS A 125 -15.62 12.68 -6.05
CA LYS A 125 -14.92 13.70 -6.85
C LYS A 125 -15.14 13.47 -8.35
N PHE A 126 -15.00 12.23 -8.82
CA PHE A 126 -15.24 11.89 -10.22
C PHE A 126 -16.67 12.21 -10.65
N SER A 127 -17.67 11.80 -9.87
CA SER A 127 -19.08 12.10 -10.16
C SER A 127 -19.35 13.59 -10.19
N PHE A 128 -18.74 14.37 -9.29
CA PHE A 128 -18.86 15.83 -9.30
C PHE A 128 -18.24 16.44 -10.55
N ASP A 129 -17.02 16.06 -10.90
CA ASP A 129 -16.29 16.63 -12.04
C ASP A 129 -16.92 16.30 -13.40
N ASN A 130 -17.65 15.19 -13.47
CA ASN A 130 -18.32 14.73 -14.70
C ASN A 130 -19.83 15.02 -14.71
N GLY A 131 -20.34 15.83 -13.78
CA GLY A 131 -21.77 16.21 -13.75
C GLY A 131 -22.73 15.07 -13.44
N LEU A 132 -22.26 13.91 -12.97
CA LEU A 132 -23.09 12.73 -12.69
C LEU A 132 -23.98 12.89 -11.44
N LEU A 133 -23.85 14.01 -10.73
CA LEU A 133 -24.61 14.32 -9.53
C LEU A 133 -25.88 15.12 -9.81
N SER A 134 -25.96 15.83 -10.94
CA SER A 134 -27.14 16.63 -11.31
C SER A 134 -28.28 15.78 -11.87
N ASP A 135 -28.01 14.53 -12.26
CA ASP A 135 -29.01 13.60 -12.80
C ASP A 135 -29.92 12.96 -11.72
N PHE A 136 -29.83 13.42 -10.46
CA PHE A 136 -30.71 12.99 -9.36
C PHE A 136 -31.53 14.15 -8.75
N PRO A 137 -32.40 14.88 -9.51
CA PRO A 137 -33.14 16.02 -8.96
C PRO A 137 -34.32 15.60 -8.08
N ASN A 138 -34.79 14.36 -8.21
CA ASN A 138 -35.91 13.81 -7.45
C ASN A 138 -35.56 12.36 -7.13
N ASN A 139 -35.90 11.88 -5.93
CA ASN A 139 -35.71 10.50 -5.43
C ASN A 139 -36.35 9.37 -6.28
N SER A 140 -36.67 9.63 -7.55
CA SER A 140 -36.99 8.63 -8.55
C SER A 140 -35.71 7.94 -8.99
N ARG A 141 -35.43 6.76 -8.43
CA ARG A 141 -34.47 5.80 -8.98
C ARG A 141 -34.99 5.27 -10.31
N THR A 142 -34.92 6.07 -11.39
CA THR A 142 -35.10 5.54 -12.73
C THR A 142 -33.78 4.87 -13.15
N ASP A 143 -33.78 3.53 -13.16
CA ASP A 143 -32.91 2.47 -13.72
C ASP A 143 -31.52 2.74 -14.37
N LYS A 144 -31.06 3.98 -14.57
CA LYS A 144 -29.70 4.30 -14.99
C LYS A 144 -28.78 4.34 -13.78
N SER A 145 -28.49 3.17 -13.22
CA SER A 145 -27.42 3.06 -12.21
C SER A 145 -26.08 3.37 -12.88
N VAL A 146 -25.52 4.55 -12.59
CA VAL A 146 -24.16 4.91 -12.98
C VAL A 146 -23.22 3.92 -12.30
N GLN A 147 -22.54 3.09 -13.08
CA GLN A 147 -21.60 2.11 -12.55
C GLN A 147 -20.20 2.70 -12.55
N LEU A 148 -19.67 2.92 -11.36
CA LEU A 148 -18.29 3.36 -11.17
C LEU A 148 -17.37 2.16 -11.02
N LYS A 149 -16.28 2.17 -11.77
CA LYS A 149 -15.22 1.14 -11.73
C LYS A 149 -13.85 1.76 -11.49
N VAL A 150 -12.93 0.95 -10.97
CA VAL A 150 -11.53 1.33 -10.78
C VAL A 150 -10.67 0.96 -11.99
N LEU A 151 -9.58 1.68 -12.19
CA LEU A 151 -8.45 1.27 -13.02
C LEU A 151 -7.33 0.86 -12.07
N ALA A 152 -6.90 -0.40 -12.10
CA ALA A 152 -5.87 -0.90 -11.20
C ALA A 152 -4.84 -1.76 -11.95
N LEU A 153 -3.71 -2.03 -11.30
CA LEU A 153 -2.71 -2.95 -11.84
C LEU A 153 -3.03 -4.37 -11.38
N LYS A 154 -3.02 -5.32 -12.30
CA LYS A 154 -3.24 -6.73 -11.97
C LYS A 154 -2.12 -7.21 -11.04
N GLY A 155 -2.50 -7.84 -9.94
CA GLY A 155 -1.58 -8.31 -8.90
C GLY A 155 -1.39 -7.33 -7.75
N SER A 156 -1.92 -6.10 -7.81
CA SER A 156 -1.93 -5.22 -6.63
C SER A 156 -2.85 -5.75 -5.53
N TYR A 157 -2.52 -5.41 -4.28
CA TYR A 157 -3.31 -5.78 -3.11
C TYR A 157 -3.73 -4.53 -2.32
N HIS A 158 -4.99 -4.49 -1.90
CA HIS A 158 -5.57 -3.31 -1.24
C HIS A 158 -6.35 -3.61 0.04
N GLY A 159 -6.40 -4.88 0.48
CA GLY A 159 -7.14 -5.29 1.67
C GLY A 159 -8.29 -6.26 1.39
N ASP A 160 -8.82 -6.83 2.47
CA ASP A 160 -9.75 -7.98 2.40
C ASP A 160 -11.21 -7.59 2.71
N THR A 161 -11.48 -6.34 3.09
CA THR A 161 -12.87 -5.87 3.15
C THR A 161 -13.44 -5.76 1.74
N LEU A 162 -14.74 -6.00 1.56
CA LEU A 162 -15.34 -6.17 0.23
C LEU A 162 -15.05 -4.99 -0.71
N GLY A 163 -15.13 -3.74 -0.24
CA GLY A 163 -14.86 -2.59 -1.09
C GLY A 163 -13.41 -2.51 -1.55
N ALA A 164 -12.47 -2.92 -0.69
CA ALA A 164 -11.05 -3.02 -1.04
C ALA A 164 -10.80 -4.18 -2.02
N MET A 165 -11.42 -5.35 -1.80
CA MET A 165 -11.33 -6.49 -2.71
C MET A 165 -11.85 -6.16 -4.11
N GLU A 166 -12.91 -5.35 -4.25
CA GLU A 166 -13.45 -4.95 -5.55
C GLU A 166 -12.45 -4.14 -6.41
N ALA A 167 -11.37 -3.63 -5.80
CA ALA A 167 -10.25 -3.01 -6.47
C ALA A 167 -9.09 -3.96 -6.82
N GLN A 168 -9.21 -5.24 -6.50
CA GLN A 168 -8.28 -6.31 -6.87
C GLN A 168 -8.78 -7.03 -8.14
N ALA A 169 -7.85 -7.49 -8.97
CA ALA A 169 -8.19 -8.30 -10.14
C ALA A 169 -8.68 -9.70 -9.73
N PRO A 170 -9.58 -10.35 -10.51
CA PRO A 170 -10.01 -11.72 -10.24
C PRO A 170 -8.86 -12.71 -10.15
N SER A 171 -8.86 -13.52 -9.10
CA SER A 171 -7.85 -14.57 -8.86
C SER A 171 -8.45 -15.75 -8.07
N SER A 172 -7.62 -16.73 -7.73
CA SER A 172 -8.01 -17.82 -6.81
C SER A 172 -8.45 -17.32 -5.42
N TYR A 173 -8.07 -16.10 -5.04
CA TYR A 173 -8.37 -15.50 -3.74
C TYR A 173 -9.64 -14.66 -3.71
N THR A 174 -10.27 -14.40 -4.86
CA THR A 174 -11.48 -13.56 -4.96
C THR A 174 -12.69 -14.35 -5.44
N GLY A 175 -12.58 -15.67 -5.58
CA GLY A 175 -13.66 -16.52 -6.07
C GLY A 175 -14.84 -16.62 -5.09
N PHE A 176 -15.92 -17.25 -5.54
CA PHE A 176 -17.15 -17.44 -4.75
C PHE A 176 -16.90 -18.06 -3.36
N LEU A 177 -15.95 -18.99 -3.25
CA LEU A 177 -15.61 -19.65 -1.98
C LEU A 177 -14.91 -18.73 -0.97
N GLN A 178 -14.30 -17.62 -1.43
CA GLN A 178 -13.62 -16.65 -0.57
C GLN A 178 -14.56 -15.49 -0.22
N GLN A 179 -15.25 -14.94 -1.21
CA GLN A 179 -16.16 -13.81 -1.04
C GLN A 179 -17.29 -13.87 -2.08
N PRO A 180 -18.47 -14.42 -1.73
CA PRO A 180 -19.60 -14.59 -2.66
C PRO A 180 -20.13 -13.31 -3.31
N TRP A 181 -19.85 -12.14 -2.71
CA TRP A 181 -20.30 -10.83 -3.21
C TRP A 181 -19.27 -10.09 -4.06
N TYR A 182 -18.06 -10.64 -4.22
CA TYR A 182 -17.04 -10.04 -5.07
C TYR A 182 -17.47 -10.10 -6.55
N THR A 183 -17.29 -8.99 -7.27
CA THR A 183 -17.64 -8.90 -8.70
C THR A 183 -16.49 -8.43 -9.59
N GLY A 184 -15.39 -7.95 -9.01
CA GLY A 184 -14.23 -7.45 -9.74
C GLY A 184 -14.53 -6.14 -10.46
N ARG A 185 -14.88 -5.09 -9.71
CA ARG A 185 -15.32 -3.78 -10.25
C ARG A 185 -14.18 -2.91 -10.80
N GLY A 186 -13.36 -3.47 -11.68
CA GLY A 186 -12.24 -2.75 -12.27
C GLY A 186 -11.93 -3.09 -13.72
N LEU A 187 -11.11 -2.22 -14.33
CA LEU A 187 -10.24 -2.53 -15.44
C LEU A 187 -8.84 -2.77 -14.86
N PHE A 188 -8.32 -3.98 -15.05
CA PHE A 188 -7.04 -4.39 -14.47
C PHE A 188 -5.99 -4.50 -15.58
N LEU A 189 -4.95 -3.68 -15.52
CA LEU A 189 -3.86 -3.67 -16.49
C LEU A 189 -2.71 -4.56 -16.01
N ASP A 190 -2.17 -5.43 -16.86
CA ASP A 190 -0.94 -6.14 -16.55
C ASP A 190 0.22 -5.12 -16.49
N PRO A 191 0.97 -5.02 -15.38
CA PRO A 191 2.04 -4.04 -15.25
C PRO A 191 3.36 -4.56 -15.84
N PRO A 192 4.20 -3.67 -16.43
CA PRO A 192 5.63 -3.95 -16.57
C PRO A 192 6.27 -4.21 -15.21
N THR A 193 7.18 -5.17 -15.15
CA THR A 193 7.91 -5.49 -13.92
C THR A 193 9.41 -5.33 -14.12
N VAL A 194 10.13 -5.08 -13.03
CA VAL A 194 11.57 -4.88 -13.05
C VAL A 194 12.19 -5.82 -12.03
N SER A 195 13.23 -6.56 -12.43
CA SER A 195 13.92 -7.50 -11.57
C SER A 195 15.44 -7.45 -11.74
N LEU A 196 16.18 -7.73 -10.67
CA LEU A 196 17.63 -7.86 -10.70
C LEU A 196 18.00 -9.31 -11.05
N SER A 197 18.73 -9.52 -12.13
CA SER A 197 19.27 -10.82 -12.53
C SER A 197 20.63 -10.65 -13.19
N ASN A 198 21.60 -11.50 -12.81
CA ASN A 198 22.98 -11.46 -13.31
C ASN A 198 23.60 -10.04 -13.22
N ASN A 199 23.44 -9.39 -12.06
CA ASN A 199 23.91 -8.02 -11.80
C ASN A 199 23.40 -6.95 -12.76
N LYS A 200 22.27 -7.20 -13.44
CA LYS A 200 21.59 -6.23 -14.29
C LYS A 200 20.13 -6.15 -13.92
N TRP A 201 19.59 -4.95 -13.95
CA TRP A 201 18.17 -4.72 -13.76
C TRP A 201 17.48 -4.87 -15.11
N ASN A 202 16.51 -5.78 -15.21
CA ASN A 202 15.82 -6.09 -16.45
C ASN A 202 14.34 -5.74 -16.32
N LEU A 203 13.82 -5.09 -17.34
CA LEU A 203 12.41 -4.76 -17.52
C LEU A 203 11.74 -5.91 -18.27
N SER A 204 10.67 -6.46 -17.69
CA SER A 204 9.77 -7.40 -18.33
C SER A 204 8.49 -6.67 -18.71
N LEU A 205 8.10 -6.77 -19.98
CA LEU A 205 6.87 -6.16 -20.50
C LEU A 205 5.77 -7.22 -20.61
N PRO A 206 4.52 -6.88 -20.25
CA PRO A 206 3.39 -7.80 -20.40
C PRO A 206 3.05 -8.04 -21.87
N GLU A 207 2.35 -9.15 -22.14
CA GLU A 207 1.88 -9.48 -23.47
C GLU A 207 1.01 -8.36 -24.05
N GLY A 208 1.24 -8.03 -25.33
CA GLY A 208 0.55 -6.93 -26.01
C GLY A 208 1.19 -5.56 -25.82
N MET A 209 2.18 -5.41 -24.93
CA MET A 209 3.00 -4.19 -24.81
C MET A 209 4.29 -4.32 -25.64
N HIS A 210 4.15 -4.70 -26.92
CA HIS A 210 5.28 -4.89 -27.84
C HIS A 210 5.20 -3.98 -29.07
N CYS A 211 6.28 -3.24 -29.34
CA CYS A 211 6.55 -2.67 -30.66
C CYS A 211 7.42 -3.64 -31.47
N LYS A 212 6.95 -4.04 -32.67
CA LYS A 212 7.61 -5.01 -33.57
C LYS A 212 9.08 -4.69 -33.91
N ASN A 213 9.56 -3.46 -33.68
CA ASN A 213 10.89 -3.00 -34.12
C ASN A 213 11.84 -2.42 -33.04
N MET A 214 11.48 -2.32 -31.74
CA MET A 214 12.26 -1.49 -30.78
C MET A 214 12.82 -2.18 -29.51
N ILE A 215 12.61 -3.48 -29.30
CA ILE A 215 12.69 -4.09 -27.95
C ILE A 215 14.07 -4.71 -27.61
N LYS A 216 15.19 -4.05 -27.91
CA LYS A 216 16.51 -4.46 -27.35
C LYS A 216 17.28 -3.35 -26.67
N LYS A 217 17.10 -2.09 -27.08
CA LYS A 217 17.77 -0.94 -26.48
C LYS A 217 16.82 -0.34 -25.43
N GLY A 218 17.09 -0.55 -24.14
CA GLY A 218 16.31 0.05 -23.03
C GLY A 218 15.56 -0.92 -22.12
N MET A 219 15.71 -2.24 -22.29
CA MET A 219 15.13 -3.22 -21.36
C MET A 219 16.07 -3.62 -20.21
N SER A 220 17.34 -3.21 -20.25
CA SER A 220 18.33 -3.58 -19.23
C SER A 220 19.08 -2.35 -18.76
N PHE A 221 19.26 -2.26 -17.44
CA PHE A 221 19.87 -1.13 -16.75
C PHE A 221 21.01 -1.61 -15.85
N SER A 222 22.09 -0.84 -15.82
CA SER A 222 23.28 -1.14 -15.01
C SER A 222 23.06 -0.88 -13.52
N THR A 223 22.16 0.03 -13.16
CA THR A 223 21.87 0.44 -11.78
C THR A 223 20.38 0.63 -11.59
N ARG A 224 19.93 0.52 -10.34
CA ARG A 224 18.54 0.77 -9.96
C ARG A 224 18.12 2.22 -10.25
N ASP A 225 19.01 3.18 -9.99
CA ASP A 225 18.68 4.61 -10.14
C ASP A 225 18.30 4.99 -11.57
N LYS A 226 18.91 4.33 -12.58
CA LYS A 226 18.54 4.54 -13.98
C LYS A 226 17.09 4.17 -14.30
N ILE A 227 16.47 3.30 -13.50
CA ILE A 227 15.05 2.91 -13.65
C ILE A 227 14.15 4.05 -13.16
N PHE A 228 14.56 4.77 -12.12
CA PHE A 228 13.83 5.88 -11.50
C PHE A 228 14.24 7.25 -12.07
N ASP A 229 15.15 7.29 -13.04
CA ASP A 229 15.59 8.51 -13.69
C ASP A 229 14.48 9.11 -14.56
N LYS A 230 14.10 10.37 -14.26
CA LYS A 230 13.05 11.11 -14.99
C LYS A 230 13.36 11.32 -16.47
N SER A 231 14.62 11.22 -16.89
CA SER A 231 14.96 11.26 -18.33
C SER A 231 14.27 10.16 -19.13
N ARG A 232 13.84 9.07 -18.47
CA ARG A 232 13.04 8.00 -19.09
C ARG A 232 11.70 8.47 -19.61
N ASP A 233 11.15 9.58 -19.11
CA ASP A 233 9.90 10.15 -19.64
C ASP A 233 10.02 10.50 -21.13
N LYS A 234 11.24 10.78 -21.61
CA LYS A 234 11.56 11.08 -23.01
C LYS A 234 11.95 9.85 -23.83
N SER A 235 11.89 8.65 -23.25
CA SER A 235 12.25 7.40 -23.94
C SER A 235 11.12 6.88 -24.82
N ASP A 236 11.47 6.06 -25.82
CA ASP A 236 10.50 5.39 -26.68
C ASP A 236 9.52 4.51 -25.87
N LEU A 237 9.95 3.98 -24.73
CA LEU A 237 9.10 3.20 -23.83
C LEU A 237 7.89 3.99 -23.31
N THR A 238 8.02 5.30 -23.10
CA THR A 238 6.88 6.15 -22.70
C THR A 238 5.78 6.13 -23.76
N GLY A 239 6.16 6.21 -25.04
CA GLY A 239 5.21 6.12 -26.16
C GLY A 239 4.52 4.76 -26.22
N VAL A 240 5.25 3.69 -25.93
CA VAL A 240 4.70 2.32 -25.83
C VAL A 240 3.70 2.22 -24.67
N TYR A 241 4.05 2.71 -23.48
CA TYR A 241 3.18 2.68 -22.30
C TYR A 241 1.91 3.48 -22.52
N SER A 242 2.04 4.71 -23.03
CA SER A 242 0.88 5.57 -23.32
C SER A 242 -0.04 4.90 -24.34
N SER A 243 0.51 4.36 -25.43
CA SER A 243 -0.28 3.70 -26.48
C SER A 243 -1.01 2.49 -25.93
N TYR A 244 -0.35 1.66 -25.13
CA TYR A 244 -0.95 0.49 -24.50
C TYR A 244 -2.11 0.87 -23.56
N ILE A 245 -1.89 1.86 -22.67
CA ILE A 245 -2.93 2.33 -21.74
C ILE A 245 -4.12 2.89 -22.52
N SER A 246 -3.88 3.77 -23.50
CA SER A 246 -4.95 4.34 -24.34
C SER A 246 -5.73 3.26 -25.08
N GLN A 247 -5.07 2.26 -25.66
CA GLN A 247 -5.74 1.15 -26.32
C GLN A 247 -6.60 0.33 -25.36
N LYS A 248 -6.11 0.02 -24.16
CA LYS A 248 -6.88 -0.72 -23.16
C LYS A 248 -8.09 0.06 -22.65
N LEU A 249 -7.95 1.39 -22.49
CA LEU A 249 -9.07 2.25 -22.14
C LEU A 249 -10.12 2.30 -23.26
N LEU A 250 -9.71 2.46 -24.52
CA LEU A 250 -10.63 2.49 -25.68
C LEU A 250 -11.35 1.17 -25.93
N GLN A 251 -10.66 0.03 -25.72
CA GLN A 251 -11.24 -1.30 -25.90
C GLN A 251 -12.17 -1.71 -24.77
N TYR A 252 -12.23 -0.95 -23.67
CA TYR A 252 -13.06 -1.31 -22.53
C TYR A 252 -14.55 -1.23 -22.91
N PRO A 253 -15.28 -2.38 -22.96
CA PRO A 253 -16.64 -2.44 -23.53
C PRO A 253 -17.70 -1.63 -22.75
N GLY A 254 -17.30 -1.01 -21.64
CA GLY A 254 -18.16 -0.26 -20.73
C GLY A 254 -18.25 1.24 -20.98
N LEU A 255 -17.42 1.86 -21.85
CA LEU A 255 -17.51 3.32 -22.11
C LEU A 255 -18.80 3.76 -22.85
N LYS A 256 -19.76 2.85 -23.06
CA LYS A 256 -21.15 3.22 -23.39
C LYS A 256 -21.79 3.89 -22.18
N GLU A 257 -22.74 4.79 -22.41
CA GLU A 257 -23.34 5.83 -21.55
C GLU A 257 -23.60 5.56 -20.03
N SER A 258 -23.36 4.37 -19.48
CA SER A 258 -23.68 4.01 -18.08
C SER A 258 -22.52 3.47 -17.23
N ILE A 259 -21.34 3.11 -17.78
CA ILE A 259 -20.18 2.63 -16.98
C ILE A 259 -18.99 3.58 -17.13
N HIS A 260 -18.51 4.11 -16.01
CA HIS A 260 -17.42 5.07 -15.99
C HIS A 260 -16.21 4.56 -15.18
N LEU A 261 -15.01 4.69 -15.77
CA LEU A 261 -13.74 4.52 -15.07
C LEU A 261 -13.45 5.80 -14.29
N SER A 262 -13.43 5.66 -12.96
CA SER A 262 -13.53 6.81 -12.07
C SER A 262 -12.25 7.11 -11.29
N LYS A 263 -11.36 6.14 -11.16
CA LYS A 263 -10.12 6.29 -10.39
C LYS A 263 -9.03 5.35 -10.86
N VAL A 264 -7.78 5.80 -10.76
CA VAL A 264 -6.59 4.95 -10.85
C VAL A 264 -6.12 4.60 -9.43
N LEU A 265 -5.99 3.30 -9.15
CA LEU A 265 -5.39 2.73 -7.95
C LEU A 265 -4.10 2.03 -8.34
N VAL A 266 -2.99 2.44 -7.71
CA VAL A 266 -1.67 1.87 -7.95
C VAL A 266 -1.03 1.60 -6.61
N GLU A 267 -0.47 0.40 -6.47
CA GLU A 267 0.46 0.10 -5.40
C GLU A 267 1.84 0.63 -5.81
N CYS A 268 2.28 1.70 -5.14
CA CYS A 268 3.63 2.23 -5.32
C CYS A 268 4.54 1.55 -4.30
N LEU A 269 5.27 0.52 -4.73
CA LEU A 269 6.32 -0.14 -3.94
C LEU A 269 7.67 0.58 -4.09
#